data_AF-A0AAD5JUM4-F1
#
_entry.id   AF-A0AAD5JUM4-F1
#
_cell.length_a   1.000
_cell.length_b   1.000
_cell.length_c   1.000
_cell.angle_alpha   90.00
_cell.angle_beta   90.00
_cell.angle_gamma   90.00
#
_symmetry.space_group_name_H-M   'P 1'
#
loop_
_entity.id
_entity.type
_entity.pdbx_description
1 polymer ?
#
loop_
_entity_poly.entity_id
_entity_poly.type
_entity_poly.pdbx_seq_one_letter_code
_entity_poly.pdbx_strand_id
1 'polypeptide(L)'
;MINKRDVTEYECSNWGNQYPVCEPTSKDTWYQGSDYKFIWNYNNPYYIINTPVENNSLDFHLYHLENFAYKHIREWNNLPLLTGSLEVNVNNTWFPKPAPENKNETWQMFGWFLPAGSNATQMLTATDSTYPRPFNWSVVRKYIYRFIHLFRFIEMKRERERWTNIYV
;
A
#
# COMPACT_ATOMS: atom_id res chain seq x y z
N MET A 1 20.15 7.96 -4.19
CA MET A 1 19.20 8.01 -3.05
C MET A 1 18.32 9.22 -3.28
N ILE A 2 17.04 9.03 -3.58
CA ILE A 2 16.11 10.16 -3.65
C ILE A 2 15.75 10.48 -2.20
N ASN A 3 16.07 11.69 -1.74
CA ASN A 3 15.67 12.18 -0.43
C ASN A 3 14.14 12.17 -0.37
N LYS A 4 13.58 11.20 0.35
CA LYS A 4 12.17 11.20 0.71
C LYS A 4 11.95 12.44 1.57
N ARG A 5 11.10 13.36 1.13
CA ARG A 5 10.77 14.54 1.91
C ARG A 5 9.87 14.05 3.04
N ASP A 6 10.29 14.19 4.29
CA ASP A 6 9.42 13.92 5.44
C ASP A 6 8.42 15.08 5.54
N VAL A 7 7.34 14.99 4.76
CA VAL A 7 6.20 15.93 4.83
C VAL A 7 5.45 15.63 6.12
N THR A 8 5.12 16.66 6.90
CA THR A 8 4.27 16.53 8.09
C THR A 8 2.79 16.75 7.75
N GLU A 9 1.89 16.28 8.61
CA GLU A 9 0.44 16.49 8.46
C GLU A 9 0.08 17.97 8.48
N TYR A 10 0.76 18.76 9.31
CA TYR A 10 0.59 20.20 9.39
C TYR A 10 1.05 20.91 8.10
N GLU A 11 2.21 20.55 7.56
CA GLU A 11 2.64 21.12 6.28
C GLU A 11 1.65 20.76 5.17
N CYS A 12 1.25 19.49 5.11
CA CYS A 12 0.29 18.99 4.13
C CYS A 12 -1.04 19.75 4.17
N SER A 13 -1.55 20.06 5.38
CA SER A 13 -2.82 20.77 5.54
C SER A 13 -2.78 22.23 5.07
N ASN A 14 -1.59 22.77 4.81
CA ASN A 14 -1.37 24.13 4.32
C ASN A 14 -1.00 24.20 2.82
N TRP A 15 -0.94 23.06 2.10
CA TRP A 15 -0.61 23.05 0.66
C TRP A 15 -1.73 23.60 -0.23
N GLY A 16 -2.91 23.85 0.34
CA GLY A 16 -4.06 24.40 -0.36
C GLY A 16 -4.94 23.35 -1.03
N ASN A 17 -6.03 23.81 -1.65
CA ASN A 17 -7.16 22.95 -2.04
C ASN A 17 -6.87 22.00 -3.21
N GLN A 18 -5.80 22.23 -3.96
CA GLN A 18 -5.41 21.39 -5.10
C GLN A 18 -4.75 20.07 -4.70
N TYR A 19 -4.32 19.96 -3.43
CA TYR A 19 -3.58 18.80 -2.92
C TYR A 19 -4.42 18.11 -1.85
N PRO A 20 -5.26 17.13 -2.21
CA PRO A 20 -6.02 16.35 -1.24
C PRO A 20 -5.13 15.36 -0.49
N VAL A 21 -4.08 14.86 -1.14
CA VAL A 21 -3.12 13.90 -0.59
C VAL A 21 -1.72 14.42 -0.84
N CYS A 22 -0.86 14.31 0.18
CA CYS A 22 0.52 14.77 0.13
C CYS A 22 1.50 13.61 0.03
N GLU A 23 1.20 12.47 0.67
CA GLU A 23 2.03 11.27 0.61
C GLU A 23 1.16 10.00 0.52
N PRO A 24 1.53 9.02 -0.31
CA PRO A 24 2.61 9.04 -1.31
C PRO A 24 2.25 9.85 -2.55
N THR A 25 3.27 10.21 -3.31
CA THR A 25 3.17 10.77 -4.66
C THR A 25 3.41 9.70 -5.73
N SER A 26 3.09 10.03 -6.99
CA SER A 26 3.34 9.14 -8.14
C SER A 26 4.81 8.83 -8.41
N LYS A 27 5.73 9.57 -7.77
CA LYS A 27 7.17 9.34 -7.86
C LYS A 27 7.69 8.43 -6.75
N ASP A 28 6.88 8.14 -5.74
CA ASP A 28 7.30 7.32 -4.61
C ASP A 28 7.31 5.84 -4.94
N THR A 29 8.29 5.17 -4.36
CA THR A 29 8.44 3.72 -4.44
C THR A 29 8.56 3.16 -3.03
N TRP A 30 7.56 2.39 -2.63
CA TRP A 30 7.52 1.73 -1.34
C TRP A 30 8.03 0.29 -1.46
N TYR A 31 8.57 -0.27 -0.39
CA TYR A 31 9.16 -1.60 -0.37
C TYR A 31 8.46 -2.48 0.63
N GLN A 32 8.21 -3.72 0.24
CA GLN A 32 7.70 -4.73 1.14
C GLN A 32 8.64 -4.94 2.35
N GLY A 33 8.02 -5.01 3.52
CA GLY A 33 8.66 -5.17 4.83
C GLY A 33 9.13 -3.87 5.44
N SER A 34 8.69 -2.72 4.93
CA SER A 34 9.03 -1.40 5.46
C SER A 34 7.77 -0.63 5.83
N ASP A 35 7.94 0.29 6.78
CA ASP A 35 6.88 1.16 7.28
C ASP A 35 6.82 2.45 6.48
N TYR A 36 5.60 2.87 6.17
CA TYR A 36 5.29 4.07 5.42
C TYR A 36 4.12 4.78 6.06
N LYS A 37 3.90 6.02 5.63
CA LYS A 37 2.85 6.88 6.13
C LYS A 37 2.10 7.47 4.96
N PHE A 38 0.80 7.29 4.95
CA PHE A 38 -0.10 8.07 4.13
C PHE A 38 -0.35 9.39 4.83
N ILE A 39 -0.36 10.49 4.08
CA ILE A 39 -0.63 11.83 4.60
C ILE A 39 -1.62 12.52 3.67
N TRP A 40 -2.76 12.92 4.23
CA TRP A 40 -3.78 13.66 3.51
C TRP A 40 -3.94 15.07 4.07
N ASN A 41 -4.36 15.97 3.21
CA ASN A 41 -4.67 17.35 3.58
C ASN A 41 -6.04 17.37 4.25
N TYR A 42 -6.07 17.24 5.57
CA TYR A 42 -7.31 17.26 6.36
C TYR A 42 -8.08 18.60 6.27
N ASN A 43 -7.44 19.67 5.76
CA ASN A 43 -8.08 20.96 5.49
C ASN A 43 -8.70 21.05 4.09
N ASN A 44 -8.57 20.00 3.27
CA ASN A 44 -9.05 20.04 1.90
C ASN A 44 -10.60 20.09 1.86
N PRO A 45 -11.21 20.99 1.06
CA PRO A 45 -12.66 21.11 0.97
C PRO A 45 -13.38 19.82 0.58
N TYR A 46 -12.73 18.94 -0.19
CA TYR A 46 -13.31 17.65 -0.57
C TYR A 46 -13.62 16.75 0.63
N TYR A 47 -12.84 16.85 1.71
CA TYR A 47 -13.08 16.09 2.93
C TYR A 47 -13.98 16.86 3.88
N ILE A 48 -13.72 18.15 4.11
CA ILE A 48 -14.50 18.93 5.09
C ILE A 48 -15.97 19.04 4.70
N ILE A 49 -16.28 19.32 3.43
CA ILE A 49 -17.67 19.59 3.00
C ILE A 49 -18.49 18.31 2.93
N ASN A 50 -17.85 17.20 2.54
CA ASN A 50 -18.55 15.95 2.24
C ASN A 50 -18.55 14.96 3.41
N THR A 51 -17.80 15.22 4.47
CA THR A 51 -17.80 14.43 5.69
C THR A 51 -18.77 15.06 6.69
N PRO A 52 -19.84 14.36 7.13
CA PRO A 52 -20.78 14.89 8.11
C PRO A 52 -20.05 15.25 9.41
N VAL A 53 -20.43 16.38 10.03
CA VAL A 53 -19.84 16.87 11.29
C VAL A 53 -19.91 15.84 12.42
N GLU A 54 -20.93 14.98 12.38
CA GLU A 54 -21.18 13.91 13.36
C GLU A 54 -20.26 12.69 13.16
N ASN A 55 -19.70 12.51 11.96
CA ASN A 55 -18.81 11.41 11.57
C ASN A 55 -17.60 11.99 10.81
N ASN A 56 -16.75 12.74 11.52
CA ASN A 56 -15.49 13.33 11.02
C ASN A 56 -14.42 12.24 10.76
N SER A 57 -14.75 11.27 9.93
CA SER A 57 -13.90 10.14 9.59
C SER A 57 -13.87 9.88 8.09
N LEU A 58 -12.76 9.28 7.66
CA LEU A 58 -12.52 8.83 6.30
C LEU A 58 -12.34 7.32 6.28
N ASP A 59 -12.74 6.70 5.18
CA ASP A 59 -12.31 5.36 4.81
C ASP A 59 -11.21 5.49 3.75
N PHE A 60 -10.15 4.71 3.90
CA PHE A 60 -9.07 4.62 2.94
C PHE A 60 -9.12 3.27 2.23
N HIS A 61 -9.27 3.31 0.91
CA HIS A 61 -9.30 2.12 0.07
C HIS A 61 -8.04 2.03 -0.78
N LEU A 62 -7.41 0.86 -0.77
CA LEU A 62 -6.25 0.50 -1.57
C LEU A 62 -6.66 -0.43 -2.69
N TYR A 63 -6.20 -0.12 -3.89
CA TYR A 63 -6.48 -0.83 -5.11
C TYR A 63 -5.22 -1.12 -5.91
N HIS A 64 -5.36 -2.08 -6.81
CA HIS A 64 -4.44 -2.33 -7.92
C HIS A 64 -5.24 -2.41 -9.22
N LEU A 65 -4.68 -1.95 -10.33
CA LEU A 65 -5.31 -2.10 -11.65
C LEU A 65 -4.97 -3.46 -12.25
N GLU A 66 -5.98 -4.31 -12.42
CA GLU A 66 -5.88 -5.58 -13.15
C GLU A 66 -6.88 -5.56 -14.31
N ASN A 67 -6.41 -5.80 -15.54
CA ASN A 67 -7.23 -5.75 -16.76
C ASN A 67 -8.04 -4.44 -16.91
N PHE A 68 -7.39 -3.29 -16.66
CA PHE A 68 -8.02 -1.95 -16.70
C PHE A 68 -9.15 -1.71 -15.69
N ALA A 69 -9.33 -2.59 -14.70
CA ALA A 69 -10.31 -2.43 -13.63
C ALA A 69 -9.62 -2.30 -12.27
N TYR A 70 -10.17 -1.44 -11.40
CA TYR A 70 -9.72 -1.33 -10.02
C TYR A 70 -10.12 -2.59 -9.25
N LYS A 71 -9.11 -3.32 -8.79
CA LYS A 71 -9.26 -4.46 -7.90
C LYS A 71 -8.96 -4.02 -6.48
N HIS A 72 -9.94 -4.15 -5.60
CA HIS A 72 -9.77 -3.85 -4.18
C HIS A 72 -8.76 -4.79 -3.53
N ILE A 73 -7.83 -4.22 -2.78
CA ILE A 73 -6.77 -4.94 -2.06
C ILE A 73 -7.06 -4.91 -0.57
N ARG A 74 -7.32 -3.72 -0.02
CA ARG A 74 -7.47 -3.51 1.41
C ARG A 74 -8.18 -2.19 1.70
N GLU A 75 -8.86 -2.13 2.83
CA GLU A 75 -9.43 -0.90 3.37
C GLU A 75 -9.01 -0.67 4.82
N TRP A 76 -9.06 0.60 5.22
CA TRP A 76 -8.97 1.06 6.60
C TRP A 76 -10.12 2.02 6.86
N ASN A 77 -11.00 1.64 7.76
CA ASN A 77 -12.26 2.36 7.98
C ASN A 77 -12.17 3.26 9.21
N ASN A 78 -13.00 4.30 9.23
CA ASN A 78 -13.16 5.23 10.36
C ASN A 78 -11.86 5.92 10.80
N LEU A 79 -11.00 6.30 9.84
CA LEU A 79 -9.81 7.09 10.10
C LEU A 79 -10.21 8.51 10.54
N PRO A 80 -9.78 9.01 11.71
CA PRO A 80 -10.16 10.35 12.13
C PRO A 80 -9.61 11.40 11.16
N LEU A 81 -10.49 12.23 10.60
CA LEU A 81 -10.15 13.19 9.54
C LEU A 81 -8.98 14.10 9.96
N LEU A 82 -9.01 14.61 11.18
CA LEU A 82 -8.03 15.58 11.70
C LEU A 82 -6.66 14.96 12.05
N THR A 83 -6.53 13.64 12.08
CA THR A 83 -5.22 12.99 12.28
C THR A 83 -4.29 13.31 11.11
N GLY A 84 -4.84 13.44 9.89
CA GLY A 84 -4.06 13.80 8.70
C GLY A 84 -3.12 12.71 8.18
N SER A 85 -3.03 11.57 8.87
CA SER A 85 -2.14 10.48 8.47
C SER A 85 -2.56 9.09 8.92
N LEU A 86 -2.00 8.10 8.24
CA LEU A 86 -2.14 6.68 8.55
C LEU A 86 -0.78 5.99 8.34
N GLU A 87 -0.23 5.42 9.40
CA GLU A 87 0.99 4.61 9.34
C GLU A 87 0.66 3.16 8.99
N VAL A 88 1.44 2.57 8.09
CA VAL A 88 1.23 1.22 7.57
C VAL A 88 2.53 0.48 7.38
N ASN A 89 2.49 -0.83 7.60
CA ASN A 89 3.52 -1.75 7.15
C ASN A 89 3.11 -2.37 5.80
N VAL A 90 3.98 -2.26 4.79
CA VAL A 90 3.76 -2.89 3.50
C VAL A 90 4.09 -4.38 3.62
N ASN A 91 3.06 -5.20 3.76
CA ASN A 91 3.20 -6.65 3.98
C ASN A 91 2.67 -7.47 2.80
N ASN A 92 2.63 -8.80 2.95
CA ASN A 92 2.18 -9.70 1.89
C ASN A 92 0.72 -9.51 1.46
N THR A 93 -0.16 -8.95 2.30
CA THR A 93 -1.59 -8.80 1.97
C THR A 93 -1.86 -7.71 0.95
N TRP A 94 -0.86 -6.87 0.65
CA TRP A 94 -0.94 -5.84 -0.38
C TRP A 94 -0.85 -6.43 -1.80
N PHE A 95 -0.46 -7.70 -1.93
CA PHE A 95 -0.18 -8.32 -3.22
C PHE A 95 -1.14 -9.51 -3.44
N PRO A 96 -2.05 -9.44 -4.42
CA PRO A 96 -3.08 -10.47 -4.64
C PRO A 96 -2.53 -11.78 -5.23
N LYS A 97 -1.28 -11.80 -5.68
CA LYS A 97 -0.62 -12.99 -6.24
C LYS A 97 0.42 -13.52 -5.24
N PRO A 98 0.86 -14.79 -5.33
CA PRO A 98 2.02 -15.27 -4.57
C PRO A 98 3.30 -14.53 -4.97
N ALA A 99 4.31 -14.53 -4.07
CA ALA A 99 5.58 -13.87 -4.37
C ALA A 99 6.29 -14.59 -5.53
N PRO A 100 6.89 -13.85 -6.48
CA PRO A 100 7.75 -14.45 -7.49
C PRO A 100 8.96 -15.13 -6.83
N GLU A 101 9.50 -16.18 -7.46
CA GLU A 101 10.62 -16.95 -6.89
C GLU A 101 11.98 -16.29 -7.12
N ASN A 102 12.16 -15.54 -8.21
CA ASN A 102 13.49 -15.17 -8.70
C ASN A 102 13.68 -13.68 -9.05
N LYS A 103 12.65 -12.84 -8.90
CA LYS A 103 12.75 -11.42 -9.25
C LYS A 103 11.81 -10.56 -8.42
N ASN A 104 12.25 -9.37 -8.05
CA ASN A 104 11.34 -8.38 -7.47
C ASN A 104 10.25 -8.03 -8.48
N GLU A 105 9.06 -7.73 -7.98
CA GLU A 105 7.93 -7.31 -8.80
C GLU A 105 7.50 -5.92 -8.35
N THR A 106 7.32 -5.01 -9.31
CA THR A 106 6.82 -3.66 -9.03
C THR A 106 5.34 -3.63 -9.35
N TRP A 107 4.54 -3.23 -8.36
CA TRP A 107 3.11 -3.09 -8.44
C TRP A 107 2.75 -1.61 -8.44
N GLN A 108 1.92 -1.20 -9.40
CA GLN A 108 1.28 0.11 -9.32
C GLN A 108 0.07 -0.02 -8.37
N MET A 109 0.09 0.76 -7.30
CA MET A 109 -1.00 0.86 -6.33
C MET A 109 -1.75 2.17 -6.50
N PHE A 110 -3.02 2.14 -6.10
CA PHE A 110 -3.92 3.27 -6.12
C PHE A 110 -4.60 3.40 -4.76
N GLY A 111 -4.58 4.59 -4.19
CA GLY A 111 -5.15 4.89 -2.89
C GLY A 111 -6.28 5.88 -3.05
N TRP A 112 -7.31 5.74 -2.21
CA TRP A 112 -8.44 6.63 -2.26
C TRP A 112 -9.05 6.87 -0.89
N PHE A 113 -9.09 8.13 -0.47
CA PHE A 113 -9.78 8.57 0.74
C PHE A 113 -11.18 9.04 0.40
N LEU A 114 -12.18 8.52 1.10
CA LEU A 114 -13.58 8.86 0.98
C LEU A 114 -14.18 9.12 2.36
N PRO A 115 -15.27 9.90 2.48
CA PRO A 115 -16.03 9.97 3.73
C PRO A 115 -16.47 8.58 4.18
N ALA A 116 -16.42 8.33 5.49
CA ALA A 116 -16.72 7.01 6.03
C ALA A 116 -18.13 6.53 5.66
N GLY A 117 -18.25 5.26 5.26
CA GLY A 117 -19.51 4.65 4.81
C GLY A 117 -19.88 4.92 3.35
N SER A 118 -19.01 5.62 2.59
CA SER A 118 -19.21 5.84 1.16
C SER A 118 -19.11 4.54 0.36
N ASN A 119 -19.93 4.41 -0.69
CA ASN A 119 -19.82 3.28 -1.62
C ASN A 119 -18.71 3.53 -2.66
N ALA A 120 -17.48 3.13 -2.31
CA ALA A 120 -16.31 3.35 -3.15
C ALA A 120 -16.46 2.74 -4.56
N THR A 121 -17.04 1.54 -4.68
CA THR A 121 -17.23 0.88 -5.99
C THR A 121 -18.11 1.70 -6.92
N GLN A 122 -19.20 2.28 -6.41
CA GLN A 122 -20.09 3.16 -7.18
C GLN A 122 -19.38 4.45 -7.57
N MET A 123 -18.63 5.06 -6.65
CA MET A 123 -17.97 6.34 -6.91
C MET A 123 -16.80 6.20 -7.90
N LEU A 124 -16.15 5.03 -8.00
CA LEU A 124 -15.06 4.79 -8.96
C LEU A 124 -15.55 4.88 -10.41
N THR A 125 -16.78 4.44 -10.67
CA THR A 125 -17.38 4.41 -12.01
C THR A 125 -18.19 5.67 -12.33
N ALA A 126 -18.56 6.44 -11.31
CA ALA A 126 -19.24 7.73 -11.46
C ALA A 126 -18.34 8.75 -12.19
N THR A 127 -18.83 9.28 -13.31
CA THR A 127 -18.15 10.32 -14.10
C THR A 127 -18.30 11.70 -13.47
N ASP A 128 -19.36 11.91 -12.68
CA ASP A 128 -19.75 13.13 -11.99
C ASP A 128 -19.26 13.22 -10.53
N SER A 129 -18.45 12.24 -10.08
CA SER A 129 -17.88 12.26 -8.74
C SER A 129 -17.07 13.55 -8.52
N THR A 130 -17.45 14.30 -7.50
CA THR A 130 -16.76 15.52 -7.06
C THR A 130 -15.52 15.20 -6.21
N TYR A 131 -15.34 13.94 -5.80
CA TYR A 131 -14.17 13.52 -5.03
C TYR A 131 -12.92 13.45 -5.92
N PRO A 132 -11.72 13.72 -5.37
CA PRO A 132 -10.47 13.48 -6.06
C PRO A 132 -10.41 12.06 -6.60
N ARG A 133 -9.87 11.86 -7.80
CA ARG A 133 -9.62 10.51 -8.32
C ARG A 133 -8.54 9.81 -7.47
N PRO A 134 -8.50 8.47 -7.47
CA PRO A 134 -7.46 7.73 -6.75
C PRO A 134 -6.05 8.20 -7.12
N PHE A 135 -5.22 8.46 -6.11
CA PHE A 135 -3.80 8.79 -6.29
C PHE A 135 -2.99 7.50 -6.41
N ASN A 136 -1.80 7.56 -6.99
CA ASN A 136 -1.05 6.36 -7.33
C ASN A 136 0.44 6.45 -6.92
N TRP A 137 1.05 5.29 -6.68
CA TRP A 137 2.49 5.15 -6.39
C TRP A 137 2.94 3.71 -6.69
N SER A 138 4.26 3.49 -6.71
CA SER A 138 4.81 2.17 -6.95
C SER A 138 5.13 1.44 -5.63
N VAL A 139 4.89 0.13 -5.60
CA VAL A 139 5.25 -0.74 -4.48
C VAL A 139 6.05 -1.93 -5.01
N VAL A 140 7.26 -2.10 -4.48
CA VAL A 140 8.16 -3.20 -4.82
C VAL A 140 7.96 -4.33 -3.83
N ARG A 141 7.51 -5.47 -4.37
CA ARG A 141 7.49 -6.74 -3.66
C ARG A 141 8.83 -7.44 -3.80
N LYS A 142 9.37 -7.92 -2.68
CA LYS A 142 10.59 -8.71 -2.68
C LYS A 142 10.25 -10.17 -3.00
N TYR A 143 11.06 -10.80 -3.84
CA TYR A 143 10.93 -12.24 -4.07
C TYR A 143 11.32 -13.00 -2.79
N ILE A 144 10.80 -14.22 -2.65
CA ILE A 144 11.16 -15.11 -1.55
C ILE A 144 12.11 -16.16 -2.12
N TYR A 145 13.32 -16.24 -1.58
CA TYR A 145 14.15 -17.43 -1.77
C TYR A 145 13.50 -18.61 -1.05
N ARG A 146 12.84 -19.51 -1.80
CA ARG A 146 12.37 -20.78 -1.24
C ARG A 146 13.57 -21.68 -0.95
N PHE A 147 14.04 -21.68 0.30
CA PHE A 147 15.08 -22.58 0.82
C PHE A 147 14.68 -24.08 0.85
N ILE A 148 13.59 -24.49 0.19
CA ILE A 148 13.13 -25.89 0.17
C ILE A 148 14.17 -26.79 -0.55
N HIS A 149 14.92 -26.25 -1.52
CA HIS A 149 15.99 -27.00 -2.17
C HIS A 149 17.29 -27.06 -1.36
N LEU A 150 17.59 -26.07 -0.50
CA LEU A 150 18.84 -26.09 0.26
C LEU A 150 18.77 -27.07 1.44
N PHE A 151 17.62 -27.18 2.12
CA PHE A 151 17.45 -28.18 3.19
C PHE A 151 17.52 -29.62 2.66
N ARG A 152 16.86 -29.93 1.53
CA ARG A 152 17.02 -31.25 0.89
C ARG A 152 18.48 -31.51 0.49
N PHE A 153 19.20 -30.52 -0.03
CA PHE A 153 20.58 -30.70 -0.44
C PHE A 153 21.54 -30.90 0.75
N ILE A 154 21.29 -30.20 1.87
CA ILE A 154 22.04 -30.38 3.12
C ILE A 154 21.74 -31.74 3.76
N GLU A 155 20.47 -32.17 3.81
CA GLU A 155 20.11 -33.51 4.29
C GLU A 155 20.71 -34.62 3.41
N MET A 156 20.65 -34.50 2.08
CA MET A 156 21.25 -35.47 1.17
C MET A 156 22.79 -35.53 1.29
N LYS A 157 23.46 -34.39 1.51
CA LYS A 157 24.91 -34.38 1.80
C LYS A 157 25.22 -35.07 3.13
N ARG A 158 24.44 -34.78 4.17
CA ARG A 158 24.62 -35.34 5.51
C ARG A 158 24.38 -36.86 5.54
N GLU A 159 23.43 -37.37 4.76
CA GLU A 159 23.24 -38.81 4.61
C GLU A 159 24.40 -39.47 3.85
N ARG A 160 24.89 -38.85 2.77
CA ARG A 160 26.01 -39.40 1.98
C ARG A 160 27.30 -39.51 2.80
N GLU A 161 27.60 -38.52 3.64
CA GLU A 161 28.75 -38.54 4.56
C GLU A 161 28.61 -39.58 5.68
N ARG A 162 27.38 -39.92 6.07
CA ARG A 162 27.09 -40.96 7.07
C ARG A 162 27.42 -42.35 6.55
N TRP A 163 27.20 -42.61 5.26
CA TRP A 163 27.47 -43.91 4.64
C TRP A 163 28.95 -44.12 4.27
N THR A 164 29.72 -43.04 4.05
CA THR A 164 31.16 -43.16 3.74
C THR A 164 32.03 -43.48 4.96
N ASN A 165 31.56 -43.21 6.18
CA ASN A 165 32.31 -43.48 7.43
C ASN A 165 32.04 -44.87 8.04
N ILE A 166 31.26 -45.73 7.38
CA ILE A 166 30.95 -47.10 7.86
C ILE A 166 31.88 -48.15 7.20
N TYR A 167 32.69 -47.76 6.21
CA TYR A 167 33.56 -48.66 5.43
C TYR A 167 35.06 -48.35 5.55
N VAL A 168 35.53 -47.90 6.72
CA VAL A 168 36.97 -47.78 7.04
C VAL A 168 37.28 -48.52 8.33
#